data_AF-A0AAE5WP04-F1
#
_entry.id   AF-A0AAE5WP04-F1
#
_cell.length_a   1.000
_cell.length_b   1.000
_cell.length_c   1.000
_cell.angle_alpha   90.00
_cell.angle_beta   90.00
_cell.angle_gamma   90.00
#
_symmetry.space_group_name_H-M   'P 1'
#
loop_
_entity.id
_entity.type
_entity.pdbx_description
1 polymer ?
#
loop_
_entity_poly.entity_id
_entity_poly.type
_entity_poly.pdbx_seq_one_letter_code
_entity_poly.pdbx_strand_id
1 'polypeptide(L)'
;MRIDIIDTVAGLEAVRDNWDQVFMDDPDAQHFLSWIWLKNYLSRRRRWFILALRERDPDSPYVAFFPLRLITHLNEKTGLFYDEIIMAGNFAADYTGFIVRPDYEHHAIAGFASFIKHQNWTDLKLEYFSGPAGRHEKMIEALRGPEVMFRDSSPKNNENIDNTICPIVSLPASFDHYLEQRMSSQTRQKLRRFLRKVEGGDLYRITMATPETIHRDLDILFDLWRTKWSARKGAERTERLIITTREMLMDCFNNGNLEVPVFWYGDQPLGALANIVDRQKKAILFYITGRDENWKTPSPGLILHGYCIRRAIEQGFKTYDFLRGNEPYKYMFGVEERHISCTLFRTRNGQNLHGALNPRSIRFVYEQALDMYRNGARGRAEIVFNQVLQSAPGHTGAGFGLANLLFDRGKLTEALAAYKALAEQAPDPTPIRMRLGDTQLALHQYDQAAETFRLVGEVGPHLIQAHYKRGIALVAGKRLAEAEAAFAAIRDVHSDDPAALDYVAKANAALERIQASAEPTPHKTDVVSETIARWNRGWQLSERRRPRLH
;
A
#
# COMPACT_ATOMS: atom_id res chain seq x y z
N MET A 1 -14.57 -0.40 29.12
CA MET A 1 -13.58 -0.02 28.09
C MET A 1 -14.23 0.19 26.74
N ARG A 2 -13.60 1.00 25.90
CA ARG A 2 -13.97 1.34 24.53
C ARG A 2 -12.71 1.28 23.66
N ILE A 3 -12.85 0.78 22.43
CA ILE A 3 -11.82 0.84 21.39
C ILE A 3 -12.22 1.93 20.41
N ASP A 4 -11.34 2.90 20.22
CA ASP A 4 -11.41 3.83 19.09
C ASP A 4 -10.38 3.43 18.02
N ILE A 5 -10.64 3.84 16.79
CA ILE A 5 -9.80 3.53 15.64
C ILE A 5 -9.14 4.83 15.18
N ILE A 6 -7.81 4.81 15.13
CA ILE A 6 -7.03 5.90 14.55
C ILE A 6 -6.43 5.39 13.23
N ASP A 7 -6.89 5.94 12.11
CA ASP A 7 -6.44 5.55 10.76
C ASP A 7 -6.14 6.75 9.84
N THR A 8 -5.97 7.94 10.45
CA THR A 8 -5.56 9.17 9.76
C THR A 8 -4.30 9.75 10.40
N VAL A 9 -3.47 10.41 9.59
CA VAL A 9 -2.25 11.08 10.08
C VAL A 9 -2.59 12.12 11.16
N ALA A 10 -3.64 12.92 10.94
CA ALA A 10 -4.10 13.90 11.91
C ALA A 10 -4.54 13.26 13.24
N GLY A 11 -5.23 12.11 13.18
CA GLY A 11 -5.61 11.36 14.39
C GLY A 11 -4.39 10.80 15.14
N LEU A 12 -3.37 10.34 14.43
CA LEU A 12 -2.11 9.89 15.05
C LEU A 12 -1.36 11.08 15.69
N GLU A 13 -1.37 12.24 15.05
CA GLU A 13 -0.78 13.46 15.62
C GLU A 13 -1.51 13.94 16.87
N ALA A 14 -2.83 13.88 16.89
CA ALA A 14 -3.65 14.30 18.02
C ALA A 14 -3.40 13.49 19.31
N VAL A 15 -2.88 12.26 19.20
CA VAL A 15 -2.64 11.40 20.38
C VAL A 15 -1.18 11.34 20.82
N ARG A 16 -0.29 12.17 20.26
CA ARG A 16 1.16 12.10 20.54
C ARG A 16 1.49 12.12 22.04
N ASP A 17 1.01 13.13 22.77
CA ASP A 17 1.38 13.31 24.17
C ASP A 17 0.87 12.15 25.04
N ASN A 18 -0.34 11.67 24.76
CA ASN A 18 -0.91 10.50 25.43
C ASN A 18 -0.16 9.21 25.06
N TRP A 19 0.25 9.06 23.79
CA TRP A 19 1.07 7.93 23.34
C TRP A 19 2.39 7.88 24.08
N ASP A 20 3.10 9.01 24.17
CA ASP A 20 4.38 9.10 24.87
C ASP A 20 4.22 8.74 26.35
N GLN A 21 3.12 9.13 27.00
CA GLN A 21 2.83 8.70 28.38
C GLN A 21 2.63 7.18 28.49
N VAL A 22 1.78 6.58 27.65
CA VAL A 22 1.56 5.11 27.68
C VAL A 22 2.84 4.35 27.34
N PHE A 23 3.65 4.88 26.42
CA PHE A 23 4.94 4.32 26.05
C PHE A 23 5.90 4.33 27.23
N MET A 24 5.95 5.41 28.01
CA MET A 24 6.78 5.49 29.21
C MET A 24 6.29 4.56 30.32
N ASP A 25 4.97 4.46 30.51
CA ASP A 25 4.33 3.62 31.53
C ASP A 25 4.47 2.12 31.27
N ASP A 26 4.51 1.68 30.00
CA ASP A 26 4.69 0.27 29.65
C ASP A 26 6.16 -0.15 29.86
N PRO A 27 6.49 -1.04 30.81
CA PRO A 27 7.86 -1.47 31.07
C PRO A 27 8.49 -2.22 29.89
N ASP A 28 7.66 -2.79 29.01
CA ASP A 28 8.11 -3.63 27.91
C ASP A 28 8.16 -2.88 26.57
N ALA A 29 7.65 -1.65 26.50
CA ALA A 29 7.68 -0.84 25.28
C ALA A 29 9.12 -0.60 24.79
N GLN A 30 9.30 -0.76 23.48
CA GLN A 30 10.59 -0.61 22.79
C GLN A 30 10.50 0.45 21.70
N HIS A 31 11.64 0.98 21.27
CA HIS A 31 11.76 2.07 20.28
C HIS A 31 10.83 1.97 19.06
N PHE A 32 10.63 0.77 18.49
CA PHE A 32 9.79 0.56 17.31
C PHE A 32 8.28 0.78 17.56
N LEU A 33 7.87 0.92 18.82
CA LEU A 33 6.52 1.32 19.24
C LEU A 33 6.46 2.77 19.74
N SER A 34 7.58 3.51 19.67
CA SER A 34 7.56 4.95 19.94
C SER A 34 6.74 5.67 18.88
N TRP A 35 6.08 6.76 19.29
CA TRP A 35 5.25 7.54 18.37
C TRP A 35 6.05 8.07 17.18
N ILE A 36 7.27 8.56 17.43
CA ILE A 36 8.12 9.17 16.40
C ILE A 36 8.53 8.16 15.31
N TRP A 37 8.88 6.94 15.71
CA TRP A 37 9.23 5.89 14.77
C TRP A 37 8.01 5.44 13.95
N LEU A 38 6.89 5.18 14.64
CA LEU A 38 5.66 4.74 13.99
C LEU A 38 5.11 5.78 13.02
N LYS A 39 5.12 7.08 13.37
CA LYS A 39 4.68 8.14 12.45
C LYS A 39 5.44 8.08 11.13
N ASN A 40 6.77 8.04 11.19
CA ASN A 40 7.62 8.02 10.00
C ASN A 40 7.41 6.72 9.20
N TYR A 41 7.35 5.57 9.87
CA TYR A 41 7.04 4.29 9.22
C TYR A 41 5.67 4.30 8.52
N LEU A 42 4.62 4.78 9.20
CA LEU A 42 3.24 4.76 8.71
C LEU A 42 3.00 5.80 7.60
N SER A 43 3.73 6.92 7.58
CA SER A 43 3.61 7.95 6.55
C SER A 43 3.84 7.42 5.12
N ARG A 44 4.64 6.35 4.98
CA ARG A 44 4.97 5.71 3.70
C ARG A 44 4.13 4.45 3.44
N ARG A 45 3.05 4.23 4.19
CA ARG A 45 2.23 3.02 4.11
C ARG A 45 0.75 3.39 4.02
N ARG A 46 -0.03 2.51 3.40
CA ARG A 46 -1.49 2.65 3.29
C ARG A 46 -2.18 1.60 4.12
N ARG A 47 -3.48 1.82 4.40
CA ARG A 47 -4.38 0.89 5.10
C ARG A 47 -3.83 0.43 6.46
N TRP A 48 -3.17 1.34 7.16
CA TRP A 48 -2.84 1.16 8.57
C TRP A 48 -4.00 1.65 9.43
N PHE A 49 -4.11 1.11 10.64
CA PHE A 49 -5.07 1.52 11.64
C PHE A 49 -4.53 1.16 13.02
N ILE A 50 -4.87 1.94 14.02
CA ILE A 50 -4.42 1.75 15.39
C ILE A 50 -5.65 1.55 16.25
N LEU A 51 -5.66 0.48 17.04
CA LEU A 51 -6.67 0.29 18.08
C LEU A 51 -6.22 1.04 19.32
N ALA A 52 -6.98 2.04 19.73
CA ALA A 52 -6.71 2.84 20.90
C ALA A 52 -7.74 2.51 21.99
N LEU A 53 -7.27 1.95 23.12
CA LEU A 53 -8.13 1.57 24.24
C LEU A 53 -8.24 2.73 25.23
N ARG A 54 -9.45 3.00 25.70
CA ARG A 54 -9.72 3.90 26.82
C ARG A 54 -10.93 3.45 27.62
N GLU A 55 -11.18 4.11 28.74
CA GLU A 55 -12.41 3.93 29.50
C GLU A 55 -13.63 4.42 28.69
N ARG A 56 -14.85 4.14 29.17
CA ARG A 56 -16.08 4.51 28.43
C ARG A 56 -16.36 6.01 28.44
N ASP A 57 -15.83 6.72 29.43
CA ASP A 57 -15.91 8.16 29.50
C ASP A 57 -15.20 8.79 28.27
N PRO A 58 -15.91 9.62 27.47
CA PRO A 58 -15.36 10.33 26.33
C PRO A 58 -14.13 11.20 26.62
N ASP A 59 -13.90 11.60 27.86
CA ASP A 59 -12.77 12.47 28.23
C ASP A 59 -11.60 11.70 28.85
N SER A 60 -11.76 10.39 29.10
CA SER A 60 -10.66 9.57 29.62
C SER A 60 -9.53 9.41 28.60
N PRO A 61 -8.26 9.50 29.04
CA PRO A 61 -7.12 9.29 28.17
C PRO A 61 -7.07 7.83 27.68
N TYR A 62 -6.39 7.63 26.56
CA TYR A 62 -6.02 6.31 26.09
C TYR A 62 -5.00 5.67 27.03
N VAL A 63 -5.15 4.36 27.21
CA VAL A 63 -4.34 3.53 28.11
C VAL A 63 -3.62 2.41 27.38
N ALA A 64 -3.92 2.18 26.10
CA ALA A 64 -3.21 1.22 25.25
C ALA A 64 -3.33 1.58 23.76
N PHE A 65 -2.32 1.23 22.98
CA PHE A 65 -2.32 1.41 21.52
C PHE A 65 -1.76 0.18 20.81
N PHE A 66 -2.55 -0.39 19.89
CA PHE A 66 -2.13 -1.51 19.04
C PHE A 66 -2.09 -1.11 17.57
N PRO A 67 -0.92 -0.76 17.03
CA PRO A 67 -0.77 -0.34 15.65
C PRO A 67 -0.75 -1.56 14.70
N LEU A 68 -1.63 -1.54 13.70
CA LEU A 68 -1.89 -2.64 12.78
C LEU A 68 -1.90 -2.16 11.32
N ARG A 69 -1.77 -3.09 10.38
CA ARG A 69 -1.90 -2.86 8.95
C ARG A 69 -2.68 -3.96 8.28
N LEU A 70 -3.39 -3.58 7.22
CA LEU A 70 -4.06 -4.51 6.32
C LEU A 70 -3.25 -4.65 5.03
N ILE A 71 -2.92 -5.89 4.68
CA ILE A 71 -2.41 -6.26 3.37
C ILE A 71 -3.48 -7.11 2.68
N THR A 72 -3.74 -6.82 1.41
CA THR A 72 -4.72 -7.57 0.62
C THR A 72 -4.01 -8.20 -0.57
N HIS A 73 -4.20 -9.50 -0.75
CA HIS A 73 -3.51 -10.32 -1.73
C HIS A 73 -4.50 -10.94 -2.71
N LEU A 74 -4.09 -11.08 -3.96
CA LEU A 74 -4.84 -11.83 -4.97
C LEU A 74 -4.44 -13.30 -4.90
N ASN A 75 -5.41 -14.18 -4.73
CA ASN A 75 -5.18 -15.61 -4.90
C ASN A 75 -5.28 -15.96 -6.40
N GLU A 76 -4.13 -16.13 -7.05
CA GLU A 76 -4.05 -16.40 -8.50
C GLU A 76 -4.84 -17.65 -8.95
N LYS A 77 -5.05 -18.63 -8.06
CA LYS A 77 -5.81 -19.85 -8.40
C LYS A 77 -7.32 -19.61 -8.45
N THR A 78 -7.84 -18.78 -7.53
CA THR A 78 -9.28 -18.54 -7.40
C THR A 78 -9.73 -17.25 -8.06
N GLY A 79 -8.82 -16.31 -8.30
CA GLY A 79 -9.12 -14.96 -8.74
C GLY A 79 -9.70 -14.05 -7.66
N LEU A 80 -9.86 -14.54 -6.42
CA LEU A 80 -10.40 -13.79 -5.30
C LEU A 80 -9.29 -13.15 -4.47
N PHE A 81 -9.58 -11.99 -3.90
CA PHE A 81 -8.72 -11.34 -2.93
C PHE A 81 -8.95 -11.89 -1.52
N TYR A 82 -7.90 -11.90 -0.71
CA TYR A 82 -7.97 -12.19 0.72
C TYR A 82 -7.18 -11.16 1.51
N ASP A 83 -7.56 -10.99 2.77
CA ASP A 83 -7.02 -9.97 3.66
C ASP A 83 -6.15 -10.57 4.75
N GLU A 84 -5.04 -9.90 5.02
CA GLU A 84 -4.08 -10.24 6.05
C GLU A 84 -3.92 -9.04 6.99
N ILE A 85 -4.16 -9.24 8.29
CA ILE A 85 -3.84 -8.24 9.32
C ILE A 85 -2.44 -8.54 9.85
N ILE A 86 -1.57 -7.54 9.83
CA ILE A 86 -0.22 -7.61 10.39
C ILE A 86 -0.01 -6.50 11.41
N MET A 87 0.96 -6.68 12.30
CA MET A 87 1.38 -5.59 13.19
C MET A 87 2.13 -4.52 12.41
N ALA A 88 1.86 -3.25 12.72
CA ALA A 88 2.61 -2.15 12.14
C ALA A 88 4.08 -2.26 12.58
N GLY A 89 4.98 -2.08 11.63
CA GLY A 89 6.42 -2.23 11.82
C GLY A 89 6.99 -3.48 11.18
N ASN A 90 6.17 -4.51 10.90
CA ASN A 90 6.63 -5.69 10.16
C ASN A 90 7.36 -5.28 8.86
N PHE A 91 8.41 -6.04 8.54
CA PHE A 91 9.43 -5.81 7.50
C PHE A 91 10.46 -4.71 7.76
N ALA A 92 10.33 -3.91 8.83
CA ALA A 92 11.30 -2.85 9.17
C ALA A 92 11.73 -2.86 10.64
N ALA A 93 10.81 -3.17 11.55
CA ALA A 93 11.06 -3.29 12.98
C ALA A 93 11.50 -4.70 13.37
N ASP A 94 12.32 -4.76 14.42
CA ASP A 94 12.69 -6.01 15.09
C ASP A 94 11.72 -6.37 16.21
N TYR A 95 11.00 -5.39 16.75
CA TYR A 95 9.97 -5.56 17.77
C TYR A 95 8.67 -4.90 17.35
N THR A 96 7.57 -5.62 17.48
CA THR A 96 6.22 -5.15 17.18
C THR A 96 5.29 -5.62 18.30
N GLY A 97 4.03 -5.19 18.28
CA GLY A 97 3.08 -5.48 19.35
C GLY A 97 2.23 -4.27 19.65
N PHE A 98 1.89 -4.10 20.92
CA PHE A 98 1.15 -2.95 21.43
C PHE A 98 1.84 -2.42 22.69
N ILE A 99 1.55 -1.15 23.00
CA ILE A 99 1.90 -0.53 24.28
C ILE A 99 0.66 -0.45 25.17
N VAL A 100 0.85 -0.60 26.48
CA VAL A 100 -0.25 -0.57 27.45
C VAL A 100 0.22 -0.11 28.83
N ARG A 101 -0.62 0.67 29.51
CA ARG A 101 -0.47 0.91 30.95
C ARG A 101 -0.69 -0.41 31.70
N PRO A 102 0.21 -0.86 32.59
CA PRO A 102 0.16 -2.20 33.19
C PRO A 102 -1.20 -2.61 33.78
N ASP A 103 -1.87 -1.69 34.48
CA ASP A 103 -3.18 -1.92 35.12
C ASP A 103 -4.32 -2.24 34.12
N TYR A 104 -4.11 -1.93 32.84
CA TYR A 104 -5.09 -2.12 31.77
C TYR A 104 -4.72 -3.28 30.82
N GLU A 105 -3.64 -4.03 31.06
CA GLU A 105 -3.19 -5.06 30.11
C GLU A 105 -4.28 -6.10 29.80
N HIS A 106 -4.96 -6.62 30.82
CA HIS A 106 -6.06 -7.58 30.63
C HIS A 106 -7.19 -7.00 29.76
N HIS A 107 -7.56 -5.74 30.04
CA HIS A 107 -8.58 -5.02 29.30
C HIS A 107 -8.18 -4.74 27.84
N ALA A 108 -6.91 -4.42 27.60
CA ALA A 108 -6.37 -4.17 26.27
C ALA A 108 -6.38 -5.45 25.43
N ILE A 109 -5.88 -6.55 25.97
CA ILE A 109 -5.87 -7.85 25.27
C ILE A 109 -7.31 -8.26 24.91
N ALA A 110 -8.24 -8.21 25.87
CA ALA A 110 -9.63 -8.57 25.62
C ALA A 110 -10.29 -7.65 24.57
N GLY A 111 -10.08 -6.33 24.68
CA GLY A 111 -10.64 -5.35 23.74
C GLY A 111 -10.09 -5.49 22.32
N PHE A 112 -8.77 -5.61 22.18
CA PHE A 112 -8.10 -5.77 20.88
C PHE A 112 -8.48 -7.09 20.22
N ALA A 113 -8.45 -8.21 20.95
CA ALA A 113 -8.83 -9.51 20.40
C ALA A 113 -10.30 -9.55 19.99
N SER A 114 -11.20 -8.97 20.81
CA SER A 114 -12.62 -8.83 20.47
C SER A 114 -12.81 -8.04 19.18
N PHE A 115 -12.14 -6.89 19.04
CA PHE A 115 -12.21 -6.08 17.84
C PHE A 115 -11.74 -6.87 16.61
N ILE A 116 -10.57 -7.50 16.68
CA ILE A 116 -9.95 -8.24 15.57
C ILE A 116 -10.83 -9.41 15.13
N LYS A 117 -11.46 -10.14 16.06
CA LYS A 117 -12.39 -11.24 15.75
C LYS A 117 -13.60 -10.81 14.92
N HIS A 118 -14.05 -9.57 15.07
CA HIS A 118 -15.16 -9.01 14.30
C HIS A 118 -14.73 -8.37 12.97
N GLN A 119 -13.43 -8.39 12.64
CA GLN A 119 -12.94 -7.95 11.34
C GLN A 119 -12.94 -9.11 10.34
N ASN A 120 -13.04 -8.79 9.05
CA ASN A 120 -12.87 -9.77 7.99
C ASN A 120 -11.38 -9.87 7.62
N TRP A 121 -10.81 -11.08 7.73
CA TRP A 121 -9.43 -11.42 7.35
C TRP A 121 -9.29 -12.94 7.20
N THR A 122 -8.32 -13.38 6.41
CA THR A 122 -7.91 -14.79 6.29
C THR A 122 -6.74 -15.09 7.21
N ASP A 123 -5.76 -14.19 7.26
CA ASP A 123 -4.56 -14.34 8.08
C ASP A 123 -4.40 -13.18 9.07
N LEU A 124 -4.00 -13.49 10.30
CA LEU A 124 -3.55 -12.52 11.30
C LEU A 124 -2.14 -12.93 11.75
N LYS A 125 -1.17 -12.05 11.52
CA LYS A 125 0.24 -12.30 11.84
C LYS A 125 0.68 -11.46 13.02
N LEU A 126 0.93 -12.14 14.13
CA LEU A 126 1.60 -11.59 15.30
C LEU A 126 3.08 -11.97 15.22
N GLU A 127 3.81 -11.38 14.27
CA GLU A 127 5.25 -11.65 14.07
C GLU A 127 6.11 -10.70 14.89
N TYR A 128 7.10 -11.23 15.61
CA TYR A 128 8.04 -10.48 16.43
C TYR A 128 7.35 -9.68 17.56
N PHE A 129 6.29 -10.27 18.09
CA PHE A 129 5.50 -9.74 19.18
C PHE A 129 6.36 -9.66 20.44
N SER A 130 6.63 -8.43 20.88
CA SER A 130 7.42 -8.14 22.07
C SER A 130 6.54 -8.02 23.32
N GLY A 131 7.15 -8.30 24.47
CA GLY A 131 6.51 -8.27 25.77
C GLY A 131 6.77 -9.55 26.56
N PRO A 132 6.22 -9.66 27.77
CA PRO A 132 6.38 -10.85 28.59
C PRO A 132 5.59 -12.02 27.98
N ALA A 133 6.05 -13.25 28.21
CA ALA A 133 5.39 -14.46 27.71
C ALA A 133 3.89 -14.51 28.04
N GLY A 134 3.51 -14.10 29.25
CA GLY A 134 2.11 -14.04 29.68
C GLY A 134 1.23 -13.07 28.87
N ARG A 135 1.79 -12.00 28.28
CA ARG A 135 1.04 -11.07 27.40
C ARG A 135 0.67 -11.77 26.10
N HIS A 136 1.63 -12.50 25.52
CA HIS A 136 1.45 -13.27 24.29
C HIS A 136 0.48 -14.43 24.46
N GLU A 137 0.63 -15.23 25.52
CA GLU A 137 -0.26 -16.37 25.83
C GLU A 137 -1.71 -15.92 25.99
N LYS A 138 -1.95 -14.84 26.75
CA LYS A 138 -3.29 -14.26 26.92
C LYS A 138 -3.86 -13.73 25.61
N MET A 139 -3.03 -13.14 24.74
CA MET A 139 -3.45 -12.71 23.41
C MET A 139 -3.87 -13.90 22.54
N ILE A 140 -3.11 -15.01 22.57
CA ILE A 140 -3.49 -16.24 21.87
C ILE A 140 -4.83 -16.77 22.39
N GLU A 141 -4.97 -16.87 23.71
CA GLU A 141 -6.20 -17.35 24.33
C GLU A 141 -7.39 -16.47 23.96
N ALA A 142 -7.22 -15.15 23.95
CA ALA A 142 -8.27 -14.21 23.58
C ALA A 142 -8.63 -14.28 22.09
N LEU A 143 -7.70 -14.66 21.21
CA LEU A 143 -7.91 -14.76 19.75
C LEU A 143 -8.40 -16.14 19.29
N ARG A 144 -8.19 -17.22 20.05
CA ARG A 144 -8.64 -18.57 19.67
C ARG A 144 -10.17 -18.63 19.49
N GLY A 145 -10.63 -19.51 18.61
CA GLY A 145 -12.05 -19.70 18.32
C GLY A 145 -12.27 -20.85 17.34
N PRO A 146 -13.53 -21.27 17.10
CA PRO A 146 -13.84 -22.39 16.23
C PRO A 146 -13.45 -22.17 14.77
N GLU A 147 -13.53 -20.93 14.28
CA GLU A 147 -13.28 -20.58 12.87
C GLU A 147 -11.80 -20.45 12.50
N VAL A 148 -10.93 -20.33 13.51
CA VAL A 148 -9.50 -20.05 13.32
C VAL A 148 -8.65 -21.19 13.87
N MET A 149 -7.52 -21.41 13.22
CA MET A 149 -6.41 -22.20 13.73
C MET A 149 -5.23 -21.25 13.97
N PHE A 150 -4.34 -21.62 14.87
CA PHE A 150 -3.11 -20.88 15.10
C PHE A 150 -1.91 -21.81 15.14
N ARG A 151 -0.74 -21.27 14.85
CA ARG A 151 0.53 -21.97 14.95
C ARG A 151 1.62 -20.99 15.35
N ASP A 152 2.33 -21.32 16.43
CA ASP A 152 3.56 -20.64 16.79
C ASP A 152 4.71 -21.06 15.87
N SER A 153 5.65 -20.15 15.70
CA SER A 153 6.82 -20.38 14.89
C SER A 153 8.03 -19.70 15.50
N SER A 154 9.19 -20.30 15.26
CA SER A 154 10.50 -19.69 15.50
C SER A 154 11.17 -19.51 14.14
N PRO A 155 11.01 -18.36 13.47
CA PRO A 155 11.54 -18.20 12.12
C PRO A 155 13.07 -18.27 12.11
N LYS A 156 13.60 -19.37 11.56
CA LYS A 156 15.04 -19.58 11.40
C LYS A 156 15.50 -19.24 9.99
N ASN A 157 16.68 -18.62 9.87
CA ASN A 157 17.30 -18.42 8.56
C ASN A 157 18.11 -19.67 8.12
N ASN A 158 18.72 -19.63 6.93
CA ASN A 158 19.50 -20.73 6.38
C ASN A 158 20.76 -21.11 7.20
N GLU A 159 21.19 -20.24 8.11
CA GLU A 159 22.30 -20.46 9.04
C GLU A 159 21.81 -20.95 10.41
N ASN A 160 20.55 -21.39 10.49
CA ASN A 160 19.87 -21.84 11.72
C ASN A 160 19.79 -20.74 12.81
N ILE A 161 19.91 -19.46 12.42
CA ILE A 161 19.74 -18.33 13.34
C ILE A 161 18.26 -18.15 13.64
N ASP A 162 17.91 -18.22 14.91
CA ASP A 162 16.55 -18.06 15.42
C ASP A 162 16.22 -16.59 15.67
N ASN A 163 15.30 -16.04 14.88
CA ASN A 163 14.91 -14.63 14.98
C ASN A 163 13.89 -14.35 16.09
N THR A 164 13.52 -15.34 16.91
CA THR A 164 12.76 -15.13 18.15
C THR A 164 13.63 -14.92 19.37
N ILE A 165 14.95 -15.12 19.24
CA ILE A 165 15.94 -14.89 20.29
C ILE A 165 16.60 -13.53 20.08
N CYS A 166 16.66 -12.72 21.12
CA CYS A 166 17.22 -11.37 21.10
C CYS A 166 18.32 -11.26 22.16
N PRO A 167 19.61 -11.28 21.77
CA PRO A 167 20.72 -11.12 22.69
C PRO A 167 20.86 -9.67 23.19
N ILE A 168 20.86 -9.46 24.50
CA ILE A 168 20.87 -8.14 25.13
C ILE A 168 21.96 -8.06 26.20
N VAL A 169 22.62 -6.92 26.34
CA VAL A 169 23.55 -6.63 27.43
C VAL A 169 22.92 -5.60 28.37
N SER A 170 22.78 -5.98 29.65
CA SER A 170 22.50 -5.04 30.74
C SER A 170 23.78 -4.27 31.08
N LEU A 171 23.76 -2.95 30.92
CA LEU A 171 24.92 -2.07 31.05
C LEU A 171 25.13 -1.63 32.50
N PRO A 172 26.31 -1.92 33.11
CA PRO A 172 26.63 -1.51 34.47
C PRO A 172 27.10 -0.05 34.56
N ALA A 173 27.47 0.38 35.76
CA ALA A 173 27.92 1.74 36.05
C ALA A 173 29.26 2.13 35.43
N SER A 174 30.14 1.17 35.10
CA SER A 174 31.44 1.45 34.49
C SER A 174 31.84 0.40 33.45
N PHE A 175 32.63 0.83 32.47
CA PHE A 175 33.09 -0.05 31.40
C PHE A 175 34.03 -1.15 31.93
N ASP A 176 34.87 -0.85 32.93
CA ASP A 176 35.72 -1.85 33.56
C ASP A 176 34.89 -2.95 34.25
N HIS A 177 33.80 -2.57 34.92
CA HIS A 177 32.89 -3.53 35.55
C HIS A 177 32.19 -4.41 34.51
N TYR A 178 31.74 -3.81 33.39
CA TYR A 178 31.19 -4.57 32.26
C TYR A 178 32.19 -5.62 31.75
N LEU A 179 33.43 -5.20 31.49
CA LEU A 179 34.48 -6.08 31.00
C LEU A 179 34.75 -7.24 31.97
N GLU A 180 34.75 -6.99 33.27
CA GLU A 180 35.04 -8.00 34.30
C GLU A 180 33.89 -8.98 34.53
N GLN A 181 32.65 -8.51 34.53
CA GLN A 181 31.49 -9.35 34.83
C GLN A 181 30.92 -10.09 33.63
N ARG A 182 30.94 -9.46 32.45
CA ARG A 182 30.21 -9.95 31.28
C ARG A 182 31.10 -10.65 30.26
N MET A 183 32.37 -10.30 30.17
CA MET A 183 33.27 -10.81 29.13
C MET A 183 34.30 -11.82 29.65
N SER A 184 34.65 -12.81 28.83
CA SER A 184 35.75 -13.72 29.14
C SER A 184 37.09 -12.98 29.21
N SER A 185 38.04 -13.50 30.00
CA SER A 185 39.37 -12.90 30.16
C SER A 185 40.07 -12.66 28.81
N GLN A 186 40.00 -13.64 27.90
CA GLN A 186 40.60 -13.56 26.57
C GLN A 186 39.97 -12.45 25.71
N THR A 187 38.63 -12.41 25.64
CA THR A 187 37.93 -11.41 24.82
C THR A 187 38.12 -10.00 25.39
N ARG A 188 38.08 -9.84 26.72
CA ARG A 188 38.37 -8.57 27.41
C ARG A 188 39.78 -8.06 27.08
N GLN A 189 40.81 -8.89 27.20
CA GLN A 189 42.19 -8.51 26.88
C GLN A 189 42.33 -8.08 25.41
N LYS A 190 41.69 -8.82 24.49
CA LYS A 190 41.68 -8.51 23.07
C LYS A 190 40.99 -7.17 22.78
N LEU A 191 39.83 -6.92 23.38
CA LEU A 191 39.08 -5.69 23.22
C LEU A 191 39.86 -4.47 23.76
N ARG A 192 40.42 -4.55 24.99
CA ARG A 192 41.27 -3.47 25.53
C ARG A 192 42.44 -3.15 24.61
N ARG A 193 43.11 -4.18 24.07
CA ARG A 193 44.21 -3.97 23.12
C ARG A 193 43.75 -3.28 21.84
N PHE A 194 42.57 -3.62 21.32
CA PHE A 194 42.03 -2.99 20.12
C PHE A 194 41.60 -1.54 20.37
N LEU A 195 40.92 -1.25 21.49
CA LEU A 195 40.54 0.12 21.85
C LEU A 195 41.78 1.02 22.02
N ARG A 196 42.85 0.53 22.67
CA ARG A 196 44.12 1.29 22.76
C ARG A 196 44.74 1.64 21.41
N LYS A 197 44.55 0.82 20.37
CA LYS A 197 45.05 1.13 19.02
C LYS A 197 44.31 2.31 18.38
N VAL A 198 43.04 2.51 18.74
CA VAL A 198 42.21 3.63 18.26
C VAL A 198 42.47 4.90 19.06
N GLU A 199 42.83 4.77 20.33
CA GLU A 199 43.07 5.92 21.24
C GLU A 199 44.48 6.46 21.17
N GLY A 200 45.47 5.60 20.91
CA GLY A 200 46.89 5.94 21.04
C GLY A 200 47.68 6.00 19.74
N GLY A 201 47.04 5.96 18.56
CA GLY A 201 47.76 5.97 17.29
C GLY A 201 47.00 6.64 16.14
N ASP A 202 47.75 7.17 15.17
CA ASP A 202 47.19 7.93 14.04
C ASP A 202 46.56 7.03 12.96
N LEU A 203 46.87 5.73 13.00
CA LEU A 203 46.56 4.80 11.92
C LEU A 203 45.14 4.22 11.99
N TYR A 204 44.59 4.05 13.19
CA TYR A 204 43.24 3.54 13.40
C TYR A 204 42.39 4.61 14.08
N ARG A 205 41.17 4.86 13.58
CA ARG A 205 40.23 5.75 14.25
C ARG A 205 38.80 5.24 14.12
N ILE A 206 37.94 5.71 15.03
CA ILE A 206 36.49 5.58 14.91
C ILE A 206 35.91 6.99 14.80
N THR A 207 35.14 7.25 13.74
CA THR A 207 34.39 8.50 13.57
C THR A 207 32.92 8.26 13.86
N MET A 208 32.22 9.29 14.35
CA MET A 208 30.76 9.29 14.46
C MET A 208 30.20 10.16 13.33
N ALA A 209 29.11 9.71 12.70
CA ALA A 209 28.45 10.51 11.68
C ALA A 209 27.93 11.85 12.21
N THR A 210 28.12 12.90 11.41
CA THR A 210 27.58 14.26 11.62
C THR A 210 26.60 14.60 10.48
N PRO A 211 25.86 15.72 10.54
CA PRO A 211 25.01 16.14 9.43
C PRO A 211 25.76 16.26 8.09
N GLU A 212 27.04 16.60 8.13
CA GLU A 212 27.90 16.74 6.95
C GLU A 212 28.39 15.38 6.42
N THR A 213 28.50 14.35 7.27
CA THR A 213 29.10 13.06 6.88
C THR A 213 28.12 11.91 6.78
N ILE A 214 26.88 12.04 7.29
CA ILE A 214 25.92 10.94 7.39
C ILE A 214 25.68 10.19 6.08
N HIS A 215 25.60 10.92 4.96
CA HIS A 215 25.41 10.30 3.64
C HIS A 215 26.59 9.41 3.26
N ARG A 216 27.82 9.91 3.40
CA ARG A 216 29.07 9.14 3.19
C ARG A 216 29.14 7.93 4.11
N ASP A 217 28.80 8.11 5.39
CA ASP A 217 28.95 7.05 6.39
C ASP A 217 27.92 5.93 6.18
N LEU A 218 26.71 6.27 5.72
CA LEU A 218 25.73 5.29 5.27
C LEU A 218 26.12 4.64 3.94
N ASP A 219 26.75 5.36 3.00
CA ASP A 219 27.30 4.77 1.78
C ASP A 219 28.31 3.67 2.12
N ILE A 220 29.28 3.97 3.00
CA ILE A 220 30.25 3.00 3.52
C ILE A 220 29.56 1.77 4.12
N LEU A 221 28.59 1.99 5.01
CA LEU A 221 27.82 0.93 5.65
C LEU A 221 27.18 0.01 4.61
N PHE A 222 26.46 0.59 3.64
CA PHE A 222 25.72 -0.17 2.64
C PHE A 222 26.61 -0.79 1.57
N ASP A 223 27.77 -0.20 1.23
CA ASP A 223 28.75 -0.78 0.31
C ASP A 223 29.37 -2.05 0.89
N LEU A 224 29.76 -2.00 2.16
CA LEU A 224 30.27 -3.16 2.88
C LEU A 224 29.16 -4.23 3.07
N TRP A 225 27.95 -3.80 3.38
CA TRP A 225 26.80 -4.71 3.51
C TRP A 225 26.45 -5.38 2.18
N ARG A 226 26.42 -4.62 1.07
CA ARG A 226 26.14 -5.11 -0.29
C ARG A 226 27.14 -6.19 -0.70
N THR A 227 28.43 -5.95 -0.46
CA THR A 227 29.51 -6.91 -0.76
C THR A 227 29.24 -8.29 -0.13
N LYS A 228 28.73 -8.31 1.10
CA LYS A 228 28.43 -9.55 1.81
C LYS A 228 27.14 -10.23 1.33
N TRP A 229 26.09 -9.46 1.08
CA TRP A 229 24.74 -10.00 0.97
C TRP A 229 24.21 -10.12 -0.46
N SER A 230 24.78 -9.39 -1.43
CA SER A 230 24.28 -9.38 -2.82
C SER A 230 24.26 -10.78 -3.44
N ALA A 231 25.35 -11.55 -3.30
CA ALA A 231 25.44 -12.91 -3.80
C ALA A 231 24.42 -13.88 -3.16
N ARG A 232 23.98 -13.60 -1.92
CA ARG A 232 23.06 -14.46 -1.16
C ARG A 232 21.59 -14.09 -1.37
N LYS A 233 21.30 -12.80 -1.51
CA LYS A 233 19.92 -12.28 -1.56
C LYS A 233 19.46 -11.92 -2.98
N GLY A 234 20.38 -11.83 -3.94
CA GLY A 234 20.17 -11.30 -5.29
C GLY A 234 20.34 -9.78 -5.33
N ALA A 235 20.90 -9.28 -6.43
CA ALA A 235 21.27 -7.86 -6.58
C ALA A 235 20.06 -6.93 -6.43
N GLU A 236 18.96 -7.20 -7.15
CA GLU A 236 17.77 -6.33 -7.13
C GLU A 236 17.13 -6.25 -5.74
N ARG A 237 16.99 -7.40 -5.06
CA ARG A 237 16.46 -7.46 -3.70
C ARG A 237 17.36 -6.72 -2.71
N THR A 238 18.67 -6.82 -2.89
CA THR A 238 19.67 -6.16 -2.05
C THR A 238 19.55 -4.64 -2.17
N GLU A 239 19.48 -4.09 -3.37
CA GLU A 239 19.28 -2.64 -3.57
C GLU A 239 17.97 -2.15 -3.00
N ARG A 240 16.88 -2.90 -3.20
CA ARG A 240 15.57 -2.54 -2.62
C ARG A 240 15.62 -2.44 -1.10
N LEU A 241 16.28 -3.39 -0.43
CA LEU A 241 16.48 -3.38 1.02
C LEU A 241 17.36 -2.20 1.47
N ILE A 242 18.42 -1.88 0.73
CA ILE A 242 19.29 -0.74 1.00
C ILE A 242 18.48 0.56 0.94
N ILE A 243 17.68 0.78 -0.11
CA ILE A 243 16.85 1.98 -0.26
C ILE A 243 15.90 2.13 0.93
N THR A 244 15.09 1.11 1.23
CA THR A 244 14.10 1.20 2.30
C THR A 244 14.73 1.32 3.68
N THR A 245 15.89 0.69 3.90
CA THR A 245 16.61 0.78 5.18
C THR A 245 17.24 2.15 5.35
N ARG A 246 17.87 2.68 4.29
CA ARG A 246 18.46 4.02 4.30
C ARG A 246 17.44 5.09 4.63
N GLU A 247 16.25 5.05 4.02
CA GLU A 247 15.16 5.99 4.30
C GLU A 247 14.81 6.00 5.80
N MET A 248 14.65 4.83 6.40
CA MET A 248 14.31 4.70 7.82
C MET A 248 15.47 5.11 8.74
N LEU A 249 16.72 4.78 8.39
CA LEU A 249 17.88 5.27 9.16
C LEU A 249 17.99 6.80 9.09
N MET A 250 17.75 7.41 7.92
CA MET A 250 17.74 8.86 7.79
C MET A 250 16.62 9.51 8.61
N ASP A 251 15.45 8.89 8.72
CA ASP A 251 14.41 9.36 9.66
C ASP A 251 14.91 9.33 11.10
N CYS A 252 15.54 8.22 11.53
CA CYS A 252 16.14 8.13 12.86
C CYS A 252 17.21 9.20 13.06
N PHE A 253 18.06 9.46 12.06
CA PHE A 253 19.09 10.50 12.13
C PHE A 253 18.50 11.90 12.28
N ASN A 254 17.51 12.24 11.45
CA ASN A 254 16.83 13.54 11.49
C ASN A 254 16.11 13.79 12.82
N ASN A 255 15.70 12.72 13.51
CA ASN A 255 15.11 12.79 14.84
C ASN A 255 16.16 12.75 15.99
N GLY A 256 17.45 12.64 15.67
CA GLY A 256 18.53 12.51 16.66
C GLY A 256 18.64 11.12 17.32
N ASN A 257 17.99 10.10 16.74
CA ASN A 257 17.92 8.73 17.23
C ASN A 257 18.83 7.76 16.45
N LEU A 258 19.82 8.24 15.69
CA LEU A 258 20.77 7.38 14.99
C LEU A 258 22.22 7.73 15.35
N GLU A 259 23.00 6.70 15.63
CA GLU A 259 24.46 6.76 15.71
C GLU A 259 25.08 5.84 14.67
N VAL A 260 25.96 6.39 13.83
CA VAL A 260 26.69 5.63 12.80
C VAL A 260 28.20 5.75 13.04
N PRO A 261 28.79 4.86 13.87
CA PRO A 261 30.22 4.78 14.02
C PRO A 261 30.87 4.08 12.82
N VAL A 262 31.95 4.65 12.30
CA VAL A 262 32.76 4.07 11.22
C VAL A 262 34.18 3.84 11.73
N PHE A 263 34.68 2.61 11.56
CA PHE A 263 36.04 2.21 11.90
C PHE A 263 36.93 2.26 10.67
N TRP A 264 38.09 2.91 10.80
CA TRP A 264 39.00 3.19 9.70
C TRP A 264 40.43 2.70 9.96
N TYR A 265 41.15 2.43 8.87
CA TYR A 265 42.60 2.26 8.82
C TYR A 265 43.18 3.19 7.75
N GLY A 266 43.88 4.26 8.15
CA GLY A 266 44.16 5.37 7.24
C GLY A 266 42.87 5.87 6.59
N ASP A 267 42.82 6.00 5.27
CA ASP A 267 41.59 6.41 4.56
C ASP A 267 40.65 5.26 4.19
N GLN A 268 41.01 4.01 4.53
CA GLN A 268 40.19 2.83 4.24
C GLN A 268 39.15 2.60 5.33
N PRO A 269 37.84 2.59 5.02
CA PRO A 269 36.81 2.18 5.96
C PRO A 269 36.82 0.65 6.09
N LEU A 270 36.88 0.15 7.32
CA LEU A 270 36.92 -1.28 7.66
C LEU A 270 35.58 -1.82 8.17
N GLY A 271 34.71 -0.95 8.67
CA GLY A 271 33.38 -1.33 9.12
C GLY A 271 32.57 -0.15 9.62
N ALA A 272 31.25 -0.31 9.59
CA ALA A 272 30.30 0.63 10.15
C ALA A 272 29.16 -0.12 10.85
N LEU A 273 28.60 0.51 11.88
CA LEU A 273 27.33 0.11 12.49
C LEU A 273 26.30 1.22 12.27
N ALA A 274 25.02 0.87 12.28
CA ALA A 274 23.95 1.81 12.54
C ALA A 274 23.23 1.38 13.81
N ASN A 275 23.33 2.21 14.84
CA ASN A 275 22.69 2.02 16.13
C ASN A 275 21.54 3.00 16.28
N ILE A 276 20.33 2.48 16.49
CA ILE A 276 19.19 3.29 16.84
C ILE A 276 19.27 3.58 18.35
N VAL A 277 19.05 4.82 18.73
CA VAL A 277 19.23 5.30 20.11
C VAL A 277 17.88 5.68 20.72
N ASP A 278 17.46 4.90 21.71
CA ASP A 278 16.27 5.19 22.51
C ASP A 278 16.69 5.89 23.81
N ARG A 279 16.56 7.22 23.84
CA ARG A 279 16.92 8.03 25.01
C ARG A 279 15.88 7.95 26.13
N GLN A 280 14.63 7.67 25.78
CA GLN A 280 13.53 7.58 26.74
C GLN A 280 13.68 6.30 27.58
N LYS A 281 13.91 5.15 26.91
CA LYS A 281 14.15 3.86 27.56
C LYS A 281 15.62 3.60 27.91
N LYS A 282 16.52 4.54 27.56
CA LYS A 282 17.97 4.42 27.76
C LYS A 282 18.54 3.14 27.17
N ALA A 283 18.16 2.83 25.92
CA ALA A 283 18.60 1.66 25.17
C ALA A 283 19.36 2.06 23.90
N ILE A 284 20.40 1.31 23.57
CA ILE A 284 21.06 1.32 22.26
C ILE A 284 20.64 0.05 21.51
N LEU A 285 20.07 0.20 20.32
CA LEU A 285 19.60 -0.91 19.49
C LEU A 285 20.51 -1.04 18.27
N PHE A 286 21.30 -2.11 18.22
CA PHE A 286 22.17 -2.39 17.10
C PHE A 286 21.36 -2.91 15.91
N TYR A 287 21.13 -2.05 14.92
CA TYR A 287 20.20 -2.34 13.83
C TYR A 287 20.86 -3.09 12.67
N ILE A 288 21.98 -2.58 12.15
CA ILE A 288 22.66 -3.19 11.00
C ILE A 288 24.17 -2.89 11.01
N THR A 289 24.96 -3.79 10.42
CA THR A 289 26.41 -3.64 10.24
C THR A 289 26.86 -3.98 8.83
N GLY A 290 27.87 -3.26 8.36
CA GLY A 290 28.70 -3.61 7.22
C GLY A 290 30.15 -3.67 7.68
N ARG A 291 30.92 -4.67 7.23
CA ARG A 291 32.35 -4.77 7.51
C ARG A 291 33.12 -5.34 6.33
N ASP A 292 34.39 -4.99 6.25
CA ASP A 292 35.32 -5.65 5.36
C ASP A 292 35.48 -7.11 5.80
N GLU A 293 35.15 -8.05 4.92
CA GLU A 293 35.22 -9.48 5.19
C GLU A 293 36.66 -10.03 5.05
N ASN A 294 37.55 -9.29 4.39
CA ASN A 294 38.96 -9.64 4.22
C ASN A 294 39.81 -9.17 5.40
N TRP A 295 39.38 -8.13 6.12
CA TRP A 295 40.11 -7.60 7.28
C TRP A 295 39.81 -8.38 8.57
N LYS A 296 40.85 -8.91 9.23
CA LYS A 296 40.69 -9.76 10.43
C LYS A 296 41.10 -9.09 11.75
N THR A 297 42.17 -8.29 11.75
CA THR A 297 42.76 -7.73 12.99
C THR A 297 43.24 -6.29 12.79
N PRO A 298 42.79 -5.31 13.61
CA PRO A 298 41.72 -5.41 14.61
C PRO A 298 40.40 -5.86 13.99
N SER A 299 39.63 -6.67 14.71
CA SER A 299 38.33 -7.15 14.20
C SER A 299 37.34 -5.98 14.18
N PRO A 300 36.80 -5.58 13.02
CA PRO A 300 35.89 -4.42 12.94
C PRO A 300 34.63 -4.58 13.80
N GLY A 301 34.04 -5.78 13.83
CA GLY A 301 32.88 -6.06 14.66
C GLY A 301 33.19 -5.96 16.17
N LEU A 302 34.28 -6.60 16.63
CA LEU A 302 34.63 -6.58 18.06
C LEU A 302 34.92 -5.15 18.55
N ILE A 303 35.67 -4.38 17.77
CA ILE A 303 36.08 -3.03 18.18
C ILE A 303 34.90 -2.04 18.13
N LEU A 304 34.06 -2.09 17.09
CA LEU A 304 32.91 -1.18 16.97
C LEU A 304 31.88 -1.43 18.08
N HIS A 305 31.49 -2.68 18.32
CA HIS A 305 30.55 -2.99 19.41
C HIS A 305 31.13 -2.64 20.77
N GLY A 306 32.40 -2.98 21.03
CA GLY A 306 33.05 -2.64 22.31
C GLY A 306 33.17 -1.13 22.53
N TYR A 307 33.47 -0.36 21.48
CA TYR A 307 33.47 1.10 21.51
C TYR A 307 32.07 1.66 21.82
N CYS A 308 31.03 1.14 21.15
CA CYS A 308 29.65 1.59 21.36
C CYS A 308 29.13 1.25 22.76
N ILE A 309 29.42 0.05 23.27
CA ILE A 309 29.05 -0.36 24.63
C ILE A 309 29.72 0.55 25.67
N ARG A 310 31.02 0.86 25.49
CA ARG A 310 31.72 1.80 26.37
C ARG A 310 31.05 3.17 26.37
N ARG A 311 30.82 3.74 25.18
CA ARG A 311 30.15 5.04 25.02
C ARG A 311 28.76 5.04 25.66
N ALA A 312 27.99 3.97 25.46
CA ALA A 312 26.65 3.83 26.04
C ALA A 312 26.70 3.86 27.58
N ILE A 313 27.65 3.14 28.19
CA ILE A 313 27.88 3.17 29.64
C ILE A 313 28.27 4.58 30.11
N GLU A 314 29.23 5.22 29.43
CA GLU A 314 29.68 6.58 29.75
C GLU A 314 28.55 7.62 29.67
N GLN A 315 27.58 7.40 28.79
CA GLN A 315 26.39 8.24 28.63
C GLN A 315 25.22 7.82 29.54
N GLY A 316 25.39 6.80 30.37
CA GLY A 316 24.38 6.36 31.33
C GLY A 316 23.22 5.57 30.72
N PHE A 317 23.39 5.01 29.52
CA PHE A 317 22.45 4.02 28.95
C PHE A 317 22.42 2.74 29.80
N LYS A 318 21.30 2.02 29.73
CA LYS A 318 21.02 0.84 30.57
C LYS A 318 21.09 -0.46 29.80
N THR A 319 20.82 -0.44 28.51
CA THR A 319 20.85 -1.64 27.68
C THR A 319 21.55 -1.41 26.36
N TYR A 320 22.29 -2.43 25.91
CA TYR A 320 22.76 -2.55 24.55
C TYR A 320 22.14 -3.81 23.94
N ASP A 321 21.20 -3.60 23.03
CA ASP A 321 20.37 -4.63 22.42
C ASP A 321 20.95 -5.00 21.05
N PHE A 322 21.28 -6.27 20.85
CA PHE A 322 21.76 -6.78 19.55
C PHE A 322 20.62 -7.15 18.59
N LEU A 323 19.38 -6.88 18.99
CA LEU A 323 18.16 -7.19 18.28
C LEU A 323 18.03 -8.69 17.97
N ARG A 324 17.17 -9.06 17.02
CA ARG A 324 16.85 -10.45 16.73
C ARG A 324 18.05 -11.22 16.20
N GLY A 325 18.03 -12.52 16.45
CA GLY A 325 19.00 -13.48 15.96
C GLY A 325 20.02 -13.84 17.03
N ASN A 326 20.23 -15.15 17.21
CA ASN A 326 21.26 -15.73 18.06
C ASN A 326 22.60 -15.95 17.32
N GLU A 327 23.08 -14.96 16.55
CA GLU A 327 24.37 -15.09 15.89
C GLU A 327 25.50 -15.32 16.91
N PRO A 328 26.37 -16.35 16.73
CA PRO A 328 27.36 -16.74 17.74
C PRO A 328 28.28 -15.61 18.22
N TYR A 329 28.57 -14.63 17.36
CA TYR A 329 29.45 -13.52 17.72
C TYR A 329 28.85 -12.59 18.79
N LYS A 330 27.51 -12.49 18.87
CA LYS A 330 26.82 -11.64 19.86
C LYS A 330 27.12 -12.11 21.29
N TYR A 331 27.24 -13.42 21.49
CA TYR A 331 27.51 -14.03 22.79
C TYR A 331 28.89 -13.71 23.36
N MET A 332 29.84 -13.28 22.52
CA MET A 332 31.16 -12.84 23.00
C MET A 332 31.09 -11.56 23.86
N PHE A 333 29.95 -10.85 23.85
CA PHE A 333 29.70 -9.64 24.61
C PHE A 333 28.95 -9.89 25.94
N GLY A 334 28.81 -11.14 26.38
CA GLY A 334 28.21 -11.45 27.67
C GLY A 334 26.72 -11.13 27.75
N VAL A 335 26.00 -11.48 26.67
CA VAL A 335 24.57 -11.23 26.49
C VAL A 335 23.71 -12.17 27.33
N GLU A 336 22.53 -11.69 27.69
CA GLU A 336 21.37 -12.47 28.14
C GLU A 336 20.40 -12.61 26.96
N GLU A 337 19.63 -13.70 26.92
CA GLU A 337 18.62 -13.91 25.88
C GLU A 337 17.27 -13.39 26.34
N ARG A 338 16.64 -12.54 25.52
CA ARG A 338 15.22 -12.22 25.59
C ARG A 338 14.50 -12.93 24.44
N HIS A 339 13.30 -13.43 24.72
CA HIS A 339 12.47 -14.07 23.72
C HIS A 339 11.30 -13.17 23.30
N ILE A 340 11.03 -13.17 22.01
CA ILE A 340 9.81 -12.61 21.40
C ILE A 340 9.07 -13.73 20.69
N SER A 341 7.82 -13.51 20.30
CA SER A 341 7.01 -14.57 19.71
C SER A 341 6.54 -14.26 18.28
N CYS A 342 6.32 -15.33 17.52
CA CYS A 342 5.74 -15.26 16.18
C CYS A 342 4.58 -16.25 16.07
N THR A 343 3.36 -15.74 15.96
CA THR A 343 2.15 -16.56 15.82
C THR A 343 1.39 -16.19 14.56
N LEU A 344 1.05 -17.20 13.76
CA LEU A 344 0.11 -17.08 12.65
C LEU A 344 -1.24 -17.60 13.11
N PHE A 345 -2.26 -16.75 13.00
CA PHE A 345 -3.66 -17.14 12.99
C PHE A 345 -4.15 -17.21 11.54
N ARG A 346 -4.88 -18.27 11.21
CA ARG A 346 -5.46 -18.49 9.89
C ARG A 346 -6.88 -19.01 10.01
N THR A 347 -7.78 -18.54 9.16
CA THR A 347 -9.13 -19.10 9.04
C THR A 347 -9.07 -20.53 8.51
N ARG A 348 -9.87 -21.43 9.09
CA ARG A 348 -9.81 -22.87 8.75
C ARG A 348 -10.23 -23.16 7.30
N ASN A 349 -11.12 -22.35 6.75
CA ASN A 349 -11.57 -22.47 5.36
C ASN A 349 -10.65 -21.74 4.37
N GLY A 350 -9.63 -21.02 4.84
CA GLY A 350 -8.71 -20.24 4.00
C GLY A 350 -9.36 -19.04 3.30
N GLN A 351 -10.55 -18.63 3.72
CA GLN A 351 -11.27 -17.46 3.22
C GLN A 351 -11.34 -16.39 4.30
N ASN A 352 -11.65 -15.15 3.91
CA ASN A 352 -11.88 -14.12 4.91
C ASN A 352 -13.02 -14.51 5.85
N LEU A 353 -12.89 -14.19 7.13
CA LEU A 353 -13.98 -14.30 8.10
C LEU A 353 -15.26 -13.63 7.56
N HIS A 354 -16.40 -14.22 7.92
CA HIS A 354 -17.73 -13.82 7.45
C HIS A 354 -17.93 -13.86 5.92
N GLY A 355 -17.00 -14.45 5.16
CA GLY A 355 -17.10 -14.59 3.70
C GLY A 355 -17.04 -13.26 2.93
N ALA A 356 -16.50 -12.21 3.54
CA ALA A 356 -16.48 -10.86 2.97
C ALA A 356 -15.09 -10.22 3.02
N LEU A 357 -14.83 -9.24 2.16
CA LEU A 357 -13.64 -8.41 2.22
C LEU A 357 -13.65 -7.55 3.49
N ASN A 358 -12.45 -7.21 3.98
CA ASN A 358 -12.35 -6.17 5.00
C ASN A 358 -12.86 -4.83 4.44
N PRO A 359 -13.67 -4.04 5.17
CA PRO A 359 -14.12 -2.74 4.69
C PRO A 359 -12.98 -1.81 4.20
N ARG A 360 -11.79 -1.91 4.81
CA ARG A 360 -10.60 -1.13 4.41
C ARG A 360 -9.92 -1.62 3.13
N SER A 361 -10.23 -2.82 2.65
CA SER A 361 -9.70 -3.35 1.38
C SER A 361 -10.64 -3.15 0.20
N ILE A 362 -11.94 -2.93 0.41
CA ILE A 362 -12.94 -2.84 -0.66
C ILE A 362 -12.55 -1.85 -1.76
N ARG A 363 -12.16 -0.62 -1.41
CA ARG A 363 -11.72 0.38 -2.40
C ARG A 363 -10.52 -0.10 -3.20
N PHE A 364 -9.52 -0.68 -2.53
CA PHE A 364 -8.33 -1.19 -3.20
C PHE A 364 -8.69 -2.34 -4.16
N VAL A 365 -9.51 -3.29 -3.72
CA VAL A 365 -9.93 -4.44 -4.52
C VAL A 365 -10.77 -3.99 -5.73
N TYR A 366 -11.63 -2.98 -5.56
CA TYR A 366 -12.35 -2.34 -6.65
C TYR A 366 -11.41 -1.67 -7.67
N GLU A 367 -10.40 -0.93 -7.21
CA GLU A 367 -9.40 -0.31 -8.08
C GLU A 367 -8.63 -1.37 -8.89
N GLN A 368 -8.32 -2.53 -8.29
CA GLN A 368 -7.74 -3.67 -9.01
C GLN A 368 -8.70 -4.26 -10.06
N ALA A 369 -10.00 -4.39 -9.75
CA ALA A 369 -10.99 -4.86 -10.71
C ALA A 369 -11.13 -3.91 -11.91
N LEU A 370 -11.08 -2.60 -11.68
CA LEU A 370 -11.06 -1.60 -12.74
C LEU A 370 -9.83 -1.72 -13.64
N ASP A 371 -8.65 -1.92 -13.06
CA ASP A 371 -7.42 -2.14 -13.82
C ASP A 371 -7.50 -3.41 -14.68
N MET A 372 -7.97 -4.52 -14.11
CA MET A 372 -8.23 -5.76 -14.86
C MET A 372 -9.21 -5.54 -16.01
N TYR A 373 -10.28 -4.79 -15.79
CA TYR A 373 -11.26 -4.46 -16.84
C TYR A 373 -10.62 -3.64 -17.97
N ARG A 374 -9.85 -2.59 -17.63
CA ARG A 374 -9.16 -1.72 -18.60
C ARG A 374 -8.11 -2.47 -19.41
N ASN A 375 -7.41 -3.41 -18.79
CA ASN A 375 -6.39 -4.24 -19.43
C ASN A 375 -6.98 -5.45 -20.18
N GLY A 376 -8.31 -5.54 -20.32
CA GLY A 376 -8.99 -6.57 -21.10
C GLY A 376 -9.16 -7.92 -20.39
N ALA A 377 -8.71 -8.06 -19.14
CA ALA A 377 -8.89 -9.25 -18.31
C ALA A 377 -10.32 -9.36 -17.75
N ARG A 378 -11.32 -9.30 -18.64
CA ARG A 378 -12.76 -9.18 -18.34
C ARG A 378 -13.30 -10.26 -17.41
N GLY A 379 -12.86 -11.52 -17.58
CA GLY A 379 -13.29 -12.63 -16.72
C GLY A 379 -12.82 -12.47 -15.27
N ARG A 380 -11.56 -12.03 -15.07
CA ARG A 380 -11.05 -11.74 -13.71
C ARG A 380 -11.75 -10.53 -13.10
N ALA A 381 -11.94 -9.48 -13.87
CA ALA A 381 -12.64 -8.28 -13.42
C ALA A 381 -14.06 -8.61 -12.91
N GLU A 382 -14.80 -9.48 -13.60
CA GLU A 382 -16.13 -9.93 -13.17
C GLU A 382 -16.10 -10.63 -11.81
N ILE A 383 -15.17 -11.56 -11.60
CA ILE A 383 -15.00 -12.28 -10.33
C ILE A 383 -14.77 -11.27 -9.19
N VAL A 384 -13.88 -10.30 -9.42
CA VAL A 384 -13.50 -9.32 -8.39
C VAL A 384 -14.62 -8.30 -8.14
N PHE A 385 -15.34 -7.83 -9.16
CA PHE A 385 -16.51 -6.97 -8.96
C PHE A 385 -17.61 -7.67 -8.16
N ASN A 386 -17.86 -8.95 -8.44
CA ASN A 386 -18.81 -9.75 -7.65
C ASN A 386 -18.34 -9.89 -6.20
N GLN A 387 -17.04 -10.10 -5.96
CA GLN A 387 -16.49 -10.15 -4.61
C GLN A 387 -16.68 -8.82 -3.86
N VAL A 388 -16.48 -7.69 -4.53
CA VAL A 388 -16.75 -6.35 -3.98
C VAL A 388 -18.22 -6.22 -3.61
N LEU A 389 -19.15 -6.60 -4.49
CA LEU A 389 -20.60 -6.52 -4.22
C LEU A 389 -21.06 -7.48 -3.13
N GLN A 390 -20.47 -8.66 -3.01
CA GLN A 390 -20.73 -9.58 -1.90
C GLN A 390 -20.38 -8.92 -0.55
N SER A 391 -19.34 -8.09 -0.53
CA SER A 391 -18.84 -7.42 0.68
C SER A 391 -19.50 -6.06 0.92
N ALA A 392 -19.91 -5.38 -0.14
CA ALA A 392 -20.61 -4.09 -0.13
C ALA A 392 -21.68 -4.07 -1.26
N PRO A 393 -22.89 -4.59 -0.99
CA PRO A 393 -23.95 -4.71 -2.01
C PRO A 393 -24.34 -3.39 -2.69
N GLY A 394 -24.22 -2.26 -1.98
CA GLY A 394 -24.49 -0.92 -2.51
C GLY A 394 -23.32 -0.25 -3.25
N HIS A 395 -22.23 -0.97 -3.54
CA HIS A 395 -21.06 -0.35 -4.19
C HIS A 395 -21.31 -0.04 -5.67
N THR A 396 -21.85 1.15 -5.95
CA THR A 396 -22.29 1.62 -7.28
C THR A 396 -21.23 1.40 -8.36
N GLY A 397 -19.95 1.69 -8.08
CA GLY A 397 -18.88 1.56 -9.05
C GLY A 397 -18.62 0.11 -9.50
N ALA A 398 -18.85 -0.88 -8.62
CA ALA A 398 -18.64 -2.29 -8.94
C ALA A 398 -19.84 -2.85 -9.70
N GLY A 399 -21.06 -2.47 -9.31
CA GLY A 399 -22.26 -2.75 -10.08
C GLY A 399 -22.19 -2.18 -11.49
N PHE A 400 -21.70 -0.94 -11.63
CA PHE A 400 -21.47 -0.31 -12.93
C PHE A 400 -20.43 -1.09 -13.76
N GLY A 401 -19.36 -1.59 -13.14
CA GLY A 401 -18.38 -2.47 -13.79
C GLY A 401 -19.00 -3.76 -14.34
N LEU A 402 -19.86 -4.43 -13.57
CA LEU A 402 -20.59 -5.62 -14.04
C LEU A 402 -21.59 -5.30 -15.16
N ALA A 403 -22.29 -4.18 -15.08
CA ALA A 403 -23.19 -3.75 -16.15
C ALA A 403 -22.44 -3.45 -17.47
N ASN A 404 -21.26 -2.85 -17.40
CA ASN A 404 -20.38 -2.68 -18.56
C ASN A 404 -19.93 -4.02 -19.14
N LEU A 405 -19.60 -5.00 -18.30
CA LEU A 405 -19.25 -6.35 -18.75
C LEU A 405 -20.41 -7.07 -19.45
N LEU A 406 -21.66 -6.87 -18.99
CA LEU A 406 -22.85 -7.39 -19.66
C LEU A 406 -23.04 -6.75 -21.05
N PHE A 407 -22.89 -5.42 -21.12
CA PHE A 407 -22.95 -4.68 -22.38
C PHE A 407 -21.88 -5.17 -23.37
N ASP A 408 -20.63 -5.32 -22.91
CA ASP A 408 -19.50 -5.78 -23.71
C ASP A 408 -19.68 -7.21 -24.26
N ARG A 409 -20.52 -8.03 -23.63
CA ARG A 409 -20.90 -9.38 -24.07
C ARG A 409 -22.11 -9.40 -25.00
N GLY A 410 -22.71 -8.25 -25.30
CA GLY A 410 -23.94 -8.15 -26.07
C GLY A 410 -25.20 -8.54 -25.30
N LYS A 411 -25.13 -8.75 -23.98
CA LYS A 411 -26.29 -9.04 -23.11
C LYS A 411 -27.03 -7.74 -22.79
N LEU A 412 -27.51 -7.06 -23.82
CA LEU A 412 -28.01 -5.69 -23.74
C LEU A 412 -29.25 -5.57 -22.84
N THR A 413 -30.15 -6.55 -22.84
CA THR A 413 -31.35 -6.54 -21.96
C THR A 413 -30.98 -6.65 -20.48
N GLU A 414 -30.02 -7.51 -20.14
CA GLU A 414 -29.51 -7.64 -18.76
C GLU A 414 -28.78 -6.36 -18.33
N ALA A 415 -27.94 -5.80 -19.22
CA ALA A 415 -27.24 -4.54 -18.98
C ALA A 415 -28.22 -3.37 -18.78
N LEU A 416 -29.29 -3.30 -19.58
CA LEU A 416 -30.33 -2.28 -19.46
C LEU A 416 -30.97 -2.31 -18.06
N ALA A 417 -31.38 -3.50 -17.60
CA ALA A 417 -31.97 -3.67 -16.27
C ALA A 417 -30.99 -3.25 -15.17
N ALA A 418 -29.73 -3.65 -15.28
CA ALA A 418 -28.68 -3.30 -14.32
C ALA A 418 -28.42 -1.78 -14.26
N TYR A 419 -28.28 -1.11 -15.41
CA TYR A 419 -28.08 0.33 -15.45
C TYR A 419 -29.28 1.12 -14.92
N LYS A 420 -30.52 0.68 -15.20
CA LYS A 420 -31.72 1.31 -14.63
C LYS A 420 -31.71 1.24 -13.10
N ALA A 421 -31.51 0.06 -12.54
CA ALA A 421 -31.45 -0.13 -11.09
C ALA A 421 -30.32 0.70 -10.43
N LEU A 422 -29.15 0.78 -11.07
CA LEU A 422 -28.04 1.60 -10.57
C LEU A 422 -28.33 3.10 -10.64
N ALA A 423 -28.97 3.57 -11.71
CA ALA A 423 -29.28 5.00 -11.88
C ALA A 423 -30.32 5.52 -10.87
N GLU A 424 -31.17 4.65 -10.33
CA GLU A 424 -32.13 4.99 -9.26
C GLU A 424 -31.45 5.20 -7.90
N GLN A 425 -30.30 4.55 -7.67
CA GLN A 425 -29.63 4.53 -6.37
C GLN A 425 -28.35 5.37 -6.32
N ALA A 426 -27.79 5.73 -7.48
CA ALA A 426 -26.53 6.46 -7.56
C ALA A 426 -26.69 7.94 -7.15
N PRO A 427 -25.82 8.47 -6.27
CA PRO A 427 -25.80 9.90 -5.94
C PRO A 427 -25.56 10.81 -7.15
N ASP A 428 -24.72 10.36 -8.09
CA ASP A 428 -24.55 10.94 -9.42
C ASP A 428 -24.84 9.87 -10.48
N PRO A 429 -26.05 9.84 -11.05
CA PRO A 429 -26.43 8.86 -12.06
C PRO A 429 -25.90 9.21 -13.46
N THR A 430 -25.19 10.32 -13.64
CA THR A 430 -24.84 10.85 -14.97
C THR A 430 -24.06 9.85 -15.85
N PRO A 431 -22.93 9.26 -15.40
CA PRO A 431 -22.20 8.28 -16.21
C PRO A 431 -23.01 7.00 -16.49
N ILE A 432 -23.88 6.64 -15.54
CA ILE A 432 -24.76 5.46 -15.64
C ILE A 432 -25.86 5.71 -16.67
N ARG A 433 -26.48 6.90 -16.67
CA ARG A 433 -27.50 7.31 -17.65
C ARG A 433 -26.93 7.39 -19.06
N MET A 434 -25.69 7.83 -19.21
CA MET A 434 -25.02 7.79 -20.52
C MET A 434 -24.91 6.37 -21.07
N ARG A 435 -24.51 5.40 -20.25
CA ARG A 435 -24.48 3.97 -20.65
C ARG A 435 -25.87 3.37 -20.81
N LEU A 436 -26.83 3.80 -20.01
CA LEU A 436 -28.23 3.38 -20.14
C LEU A 436 -28.79 3.80 -21.51
N GLY A 437 -28.60 5.05 -21.92
CA GLY A 437 -29.01 5.55 -23.23
C GLY A 437 -28.31 4.83 -24.38
N ASP A 438 -27.00 4.56 -24.25
CA ASP A 438 -26.25 3.77 -25.23
C ASP A 438 -26.80 2.35 -25.36
N THR A 439 -27.20 1.73 -24.25
CA THR A 439 -27.81 0.40 -24.23
C THR A 439 -29.20 0.41 -24.86
N GLN A 440 -30.01 1.44 -24.61
CA GLN A 440 -31.32 1.63 -25.24
C GLN A 440 -31.21 1.83 -26.75
N LEU A 441 -30.23 2.61 -27.22
CA LEU A 441 -29.91 2.76 -28.66
C LEU A 441 -29.59 1.40 -29.30
N ALA A 442 -28.73 0.62 -28.66
CA ALA A 442 -28.34 -0.71 -29.16
C ALA A 442 -29.52 -1.71 -29.17
N LEU A 443 -30.54 -1.48 -28.34
CA LEU A 443 -31.80 -2.25 -28.31
C LEU A 443 -32.90 -1.66 -29.19
N HIS A 444 -32.60 -0.64 -30.00
CA HIS A 444 -33.57 0.08 -30.84
C HIS A 444 -34.72 0.75 -30.06
N GLN A 445 -34.53 1.03 -28.77
CA GLN A 445 -35.48 1.73 -27.90
C GLN A 445 -35.28 3.25 -28.00
N TYR A 446 -35.46 3.78 -29.22
CA TYR A 446 -35.02 5.13 -29.59
C TYR A 446 -35.67 6.25 -28.77
N ASP A 447 -36.98 6.18 -28.53
CA ASP A 447 -37.68 7.19 -27.73
C ASP A 447 -37.20 7.22 -26.28
N GLN A 448 -36.97 6.04 -25.69
CA GLN A 448 -36.46 5.94 -24.33
C GLN A 448 -35.00 6.42 -24.24
N ALA A 449 -34.18 6.11 -25.25
CA ALA A 449 -32.80 6.60 -25.31
C ALA A 449 -32.76 8.13 -25.38
N ALA A 450 -33.59 8.75 -26.24
CA ALA A 450 -33.68 10.19 -26.36
C ALA A 450 -34.07 10.85 -25.03
N GLU A 451 -35.02 10.27 -24.30
CA GLU A 451 -35.42 10.76 -22.99
C GLU A 451 -34.33 10.57 -21.93
N THR A 452 -33.66 9.41 -21.90
CA THR A 452 -32.54 9.16 -20.98
C THR A 452 -31.39 10.16 -21.18
N PHE A 453 -31.04 10.47 -22.44
CA PHE A 453 -30.02 11.48 -22.72
C PHE A 453 -30.47 12.89 -22.37
N ARG A 454 -31.77 13.21 -22.50
CA ARG A 454 -32.33 14.49 -22.04
C ARG A 454 -32.14 14.67 -20.53
N LEU A 455 -32.21 13.59 -19.75
CA LEU A 455 -32.05 13.60 -18.29
C LEU A 455 -30.59 13.74 -17.80
N VAL A 456 -29.60 13.84 -18.69
CA VAL A 456 -28.18 14.01 -18.33
C VAL A 456 -27.81 15.47 -18.00
N GLY A 457 -28.78 16.40 -18.06
CA GLY A 457 -28.68 17.75 -17.48
C GLY A 457 -28.00 18.79 -18.38
N GLU A 458 -28.36 20.06 -18.19
CA GLU A 458 -28.02 21.20 -19.07
C GLU A 458 -26.63 21.83 -18.80
N VAL A 459 -25.90 21.42 -17.76
CA VAL A 459 -24.55 21.89 -17.43
C VAL A 459 -23.69 20.73 -16.92
N GLY A 460 -22.55 20.47 -17.57
CA GLY A 460 -21.57 19.49 -17.13
C GLY A 460 -20.72 18.88 -18.27
N PRO A 461 -19.69 18.07 -17.94
CA PRO A 461 -18.77 17.48 -18.92
C PRO A 461 -19.45 16.58 -19.96
N HIS A 462 -20.64 16.06 -19.65
CA HIS A 462 -21.39 15.16 -20.53
C HIS A 462 -22.47 15.84 -21.36
N LEU A 463 -22.69 17.16 -21.20
CA LEU A 463 -23.74 17.91 -21.91
C LEU A 463 -23.66 17.70 -23.43
N ILE A 464 -22.50 18.02 -24.00
CA ILE A 464 -22.28 17.99 -25.46
C ILE A 464 -22.47 16.57 -25.99
N GLN A 465 -21.91 15.58 -25.30
CA GLN A 465 -22.03 14.18 -25.67
C GLN A 465 -23.49 13.70 -25.58
N ALA A 466 -24.23 14.09 -24.54
CA ALA A 466 -25.62 13.69 -24.32
C ALA A 466 -26.55 14.28 -25.38
N HIS A 467 -26.41 15.56 -25.72
CA HIS A 467 -27.19 16.20 -26.80
C HIS A 467 -26.93 15.55 -28.16
N TYR A 468 -25.65 15.30 -28.49
CA TYR A 468 -25.32 14.57 -29.72
C TYR A 468 -25.97 13.18 -29.75
N LYS A 469 -25.83 12.39 -28.68
CA LYS A 469 -26.43 11.04 -28.60
C LYS A 469 -27.96 11.07 -28.60
N ARG A 470 -28.58 12.08 -27.99
CA ARG A 470 -30.03 12.34 -28.08
C ARG A 470 -30.45 12.59 -29.53
N GLY A 471 -29.74 13.44 -30.26
CA GLY A 471 -30.00 13.69 -31.68
C GLY A 471 -29.90 12.42 -32.51
N ILE A 472 -28.88 11.58 -32.29
CA ILE A 472 -28.74 10.27 -32.94
C ILE A 472 -29.93 9.35 -32.64
N ALA A 473 -30.38 9.30 -31.38
CA ALA A 473 -31.56 8.52 -31.01
C ALA A 473 -32.83 9.00 -31.74
N LEU A 474 -33.04 10.31 -31.84
CA LEU A 474 -34.20 10.90 -32.50
C LEU A 474 -34.17 10.68 -34.02
N VAL A 475 -33.00 10.76 -34.66
CA VAL A 475 -32.84 10.40 -36.09
C VAL A 475 -33.23 8.94 -36.30
N ALA A 476 -32.70 8.02 -35.49
CA ALA A 476 -33.01 6.60 -35.59
C ALA A 476 -34.51 6.31 -35.34
N GLY A 477 -35.15 7.08 -34.46
CA GLY A 477 -36.59 7.08 -34.22
C GLY A 477 -37.44 7.85 -35.24
N LYS A 478 -36.84 8.38 -36.32
CA LYS A 478 -37.51 9.19 -37.38
C LYS A 478 -38.16 10.50 -36.91
N ARG A 479 -37.72 11.06 -35.77
CA ARG A 479 -38.20 12.33 -35.20
C ARG A 479 -37.25 13.47 -35.59
N LEU A 480 -37.18 13.76 -36.89
CA LEU A 480 -36.15 14.63 -37.48
C LEU A 480 -36.16 16.07 -36.94
N ALA A 481 -37.34 16.66 -36.72
CA ALA A 481 -37.46 18.02 -36.19
C ALA A 481 -36.87 18.15 -34.76
N GLU A 482 -37.09 17.13 -33.92
CA GLU A 482 -36.53 17.12 -32.57
C GLU A 482 -35.03 16.79 -32.57
N ALA A 483 -34.58 15.95 -33.51
CA ALA A 483 -33.15 15.70 -33.71
C ALA A 483 -32.41 16.98 -34.13
N GLU A 484 -33.00 17.77 -35.03
CA GLU A 484 -32.48 19.07 -35.45
C GLU A 484 -32.28 20.00 -34.25
N ALA A 485 -33.31 20.13 -33.39
CA ALA A 485 -33.23 20.92 -32.18
C ALA A 485 -32.15 20.41 -31.20
N ALA A 486 -32.01 19.09 -31.05
CA ALA A 486 -31.00 18.49 -30.17
C ALA A 486 -29.57 18.76 -30.63
N PHE A 487 -29.30 18.70 -31.95
CA PHE A 487 -27.98 19.04 -32.51
C PHE A 487 -27.72 20.54 -32.48
N ALA A 488 -28.71 21.37 -32.83
CA ALA A 488 -28.57 22.82 -32.81
C ALA A 488 -28.24 23.37 -31.42
N ALA A 489 -28.74 22.73 -30.35
CA ALA A 489 -28.48 23.11 -28.96
C ALA A 489 -26.99 23.10 -28.57
N ILE A 490 -26.13 22.38 -29.31
CA ILE A 490 -24.69 22.29 -29.02
C ILE A 490 -23.80 22.87 -30.10
N ARG A 491 -24.37 23.43 -31.18
CA ARG A 491 -23.61 23.98 -32.32
C ARG A 491 -22.61 25.06 -31.90
N ASP A 492 -23.06 25.95 -31.02
CA ASP A 492 -22.34 27.16 -30.61
C ASP A 492 -21.73 27.03 -29.20
N VAL A 493 -21.67 25.80 -28.65
CA VAL A 493 -21.07 25.53 -27.34
C VAL A 493 -19.55 25.48 -27.45
N HIS A 494 -18.87 26.35 -26.70
CA HIS A 494 -17.42 26.35 -26.59
C HIS A 494 -16.95 25.37 -25.51
N SER A 495 -15.92 24.58 -25.83
CA SER A 495 -15.27 23.64 -24.91
C SER A 495 -13.78 23.54 -25.21
N ASP A 496 -12.96 23.49 -24.18
CA ASP A 496 -11.52 23.24 -24.29
C ASP A 496 -11.19 21.73 -24.37
N ASP A 497 -12.19 20.85 -24.23
CA ASP A 497 -12.04 19.40 -24.38
C ASP A 497 -12.15 18.98 -25.87
N PRO A 498 -11.08 18.43 -26.48
CA PRO A 498 -11.11 17.97 -27.87
C PRO A 498 -12.18 16.92 -28.15
N ALA A 499 -12.53 16.07 -27.18
CA ALA A 499 -13.56 15.05 -27.36
C ALA A 499 -14.96 15.69 -27.46
N ALA A 500 -15.21 16.74 -26.68
CA ALA A 500 -16.42 17.55 -26.81
C ALA A 500 -16.49 18.25 -28.19
N LEU A 501 -15.38 18.82 -28.67
CA LEU A 501 -15.36 19.47 -29.99
C LEU A 501 -15.65 18.50 -31.14
N ASP A 502 -15.17 17.25 -31.06
CA ASP A 502 -15.51 16.19 -32.03
C ASP A 502 -17.02 15.90 -32.06
N TYR A 503 -17.70 15.88 -30.90
CA TYR A 503 -19.15 15.72 -30.86
C TYR A 503 -19.90 16.92 -31.45
N VAL A 504 -19.42 18.15 -31.25
CA VAL A 504 -20.00 19.35 -31.90
C VAL A 504 -19.85 19.26 -33.42
N ALA A 505 -18.66 18.90 -33.93
CA ALA A 505 -18.43 18.74 -35.35
C ALA A 505 -19.34 17.66 -35.97
N LYS A 506 -19.50 16.52 -35.29
CA LYS A 506 -20.42 15.45 -35.70
C LYS A 506 -21.88 15.90 -35.67
N ALA A 507 -22.29 16.68 -34.67
CA ALA A 507 -23.63 17.25 -34.59
C ALA A 507 -23.92 18.21 -35.75
N ASN A 508 -22.97 19.09 -36.10
CA ASN A 508 -23.12 20.02 -37.23
C ASN A 508 -23.24 19.30 -38.56
N ALA A 509 -22.39 18.29 -38.80
CA ALA A 509 -22.50 17.47 -40.00
C ALA A 509 -23.81 16.66 -40.05
N ALA A 510 -24.40 16.29 -38.90
CA ALA A 510 -25.71 15.65 -38.87
C ALA A 510 -26.84 16.66 -39.15
N LEU A 511 -26.73 17.88 -38.62
CA LEU A 511 -27.66 18.98 -38.84
C LEU A 511 -27.78 19.34 -40.32
N GLU A 512 -26.64 19.53 -41.00
CA GLU A 512 -26.60 19.82 -42.45
C GLU A 512 -27.31 18.74 -43.28
N ARG A 513 -27.12 17.46 -42.92
CA ARG A 513 -27.77 16.34 -43.62
C ARG A 513 -29.29 16.33 -43.42
N ILE A 514 -29.76 16.65 -42.22
CA ILE A 514 -31.20 16.73 -41.93
C ILE A 514 -31.82 17.87 -42.74
N GLN A 515 -31.18 19.05 -42.74
CA GLN A 515 -31.64 20.23 -43.48
C GLN A 515 -31.64 19.99 -44.99
N ALA A 516 -30.58 19.39 -45.55
CA ALA A 516 -30.53 19.02 -46.97
C ALA A 516 -31.58 17.96 -47.35
N SER A 517 -32.03 17.12 -46.41
CA SER A 517 -33.12 16.16 -46.65
C SER A 517 -34.52 16.77 -46.53
N ALA A 518 -34.64 17.95 -45.91
CA ALA A 518 -35.88 18.69 -45.69
C ALA A 518 -36.14 19.75 -46.78
N GLU A 519 -35.12 20.17 -47.53
CA GLU A 519 -35.30 21.00 -48.73
C GLU A 519 -36.06 20.20 -49.81
N PRO A 520 -37.19 20.70 -50.34
CA PRO A 520 -37.84 20.05 -51.47
C PRO A 520 -36.91 20.15 -52.68
N THR A 521 -36.56 19.02 -53.28
CA THR A 521 -35.89 19.00 -54.57
C THR A 521 -36.67 19.89 -55.53
N PRO A 522 -36.08 20.92 -56.15
CA PRO A 522 -36.82 21.78 -57.05
C PRO A 522 -37.39 20.90 -58.16
N HIS A 523 -38.70 21.01 -58.41
CA HIS A 523 -39.29 20.50 -59.63
C HIS A 523 -38.43 21.00 -60.80
N LYS A 524 -37.80 20.07 -61.54
CA LYS A 524 -37.23 20.38 -62.85
C LYS A 524 -38.38 20.74 -63.79
N THR A 525 -38.77 22.00 -63.80
CA THR A 525 -39.49 22.60 -64.93
C THR A 525 -38.47 23.08 -65.95
N ASP A 526 -38.53 22.45 -67.12
CA ASP A 526 -38.11 22.92 -68.44
C ASP A 526 -36.89 23.85 -68.54
N VAL A 527 -35.75 23.23 -68.83
CA VAL A 527 -34.84 23.74 -69.88
C VAL A 527 -34.57 22.59 -70.86
N VAL A 528 -35.56 22.32 -71.69
CA VAL A 528 -35.34 21.68 -73.00
C VAL A 528 -34.76 22.75 -73.91
N SER A 529 -33.43 22.84 -74.01
CA SER A 529 -32.78 23.43 -75.20
C SER A 529 -31.25 23.30 -75.32
N GLU A 530 -30.47 22.86 -74.32
CA GLU A 530 -29.00 22.78 -74.52
C GLU A 530 -28.32 21.43 -74.26
N THR A 531 -28.98 20.44 -73.64
CA THR A 531 -28.33 19.15 -73.34
C THR A 531 -28.52 18.08 -74.43
N ILE A 532 -29.48 18.25 -75.35
CA ILE A 532 -29.71 17.34 -76.48
C ILE A 532 -28.57 17.40 -77.52
N ALA A 533 -27.72 18.43 -77.52
CA ALA A 533 -26.58 18.54 -78.44
C ALA A 533 -25.30 17.80 -77.98
N ARG A 534 -25.25 17.25 -76.76
CA ARG A 534 -24.00 16.68 -76.20
C ARG A 534 -23.98 15.16 -76.07
N TRP A 535 -25.13 14.48 -76.17
CA TRP A 535 -25.23 13.02 -76.05
C TRP A 535 -25.03 12.25 -77.37
N ASN A 536 -25.17 12.89 -78.54
CA ASN A 536 -25.01 12.25 -79.85
C ASN A 536 -23.55 12.18 -80.38
N ARG A 537 -22.53 12.36 -79.54
CA ARG A 537 -21.11 12.21 -79.95
C ARG A 537 -20.27 11.25 -79.11
N GLY A 538 -20.86 10.45 -78.24
CA GLY A 538 -20.12 9.53 -77.35
C GLY A 538 -20.35 8.03 -77.55
N TRP A 539 -21.36 7.62 -78.33
CA TRP A 539 -21.81 6.22 -78.42
C TRP A 539 -21.41 5.49 -79.71
N GLN A 540 -20.28 5.88 -80.31
CA GLN A 540 -19.58 5.04 -81.28
C GLN A 540 -18.11 4.97 -80.86
N LEU A 541 -17.77 4.00 -80.01
CA LEU A 541 -16.57 3.16 -80.11
C LEU A 541 -16.49 2.23 -78.89
N SER A 542 -16.28 0.95 -79.20
CA SER A 542 -15.90 -0.16 -78.32
C SER A 542 -16.98 -0.86 -77.47
N GLU A 543 -18.05 -1.31 -78.13
CA GLU A 543 -18.38 -2.73 -78.03
C GLU A 543 -17.25 -3.54 -78.69
N ARG A 544 -16.55 -4.37 -77.92
CA ARG A 544 -16.02 -5.70 -78.29
C ARG A 544 -14.96 -6.13 -77.28
N ARG A 545 -15.35 -7.01 -76.34
CA ARG A 545 -14.85 -8.40 -76.23
C ARG A 545 -15.25 -9.00 -74.87
N ARG A 546 -16.16 -9.98 -74.93
CA ARG A 546 -16.24 -11.09 -73.96
C ARG A 546 -15.13 -12.11 -74.26
N PRO A 547 -14.82 -13.01 -73.31
CA PRO A 547 -15.06 -14.42 -73.64
C PRO A 547 -15.84 -15.19 -72.56
N ARG A 548 -16.43 -16.30 -73.01
CA ARG A 548 -17.33 -17.23 -72.30
C ARG A 548 -16.56 -18.27 -71.47
N LEU A 549 -17.30 -18.83 -70.51
CA LEU A 549 -17.05 -20.03 -69.72
C LEU A 549 -16.65 -21.26 -70.56
N HIS A 550 -15.64 -21.99 -70.07
CA HIS A 550 -15.74 -23.42 -69.73
C HIS A 550 -15.03 -23.67 -68.41
#